data_AF-A0A820G624-F1
#
_entry.id   AF-A0A820G624-F1
#
_cell.length_a   1.000
_cell.length_b   1.000
_cell.length_c   1.000
_cell.angle_alpha   90.00
_cell.angle_beta   90.00
_cell.angle_gamma   90.00
#
_symmetry.space_group_name_H-M   'P 1'
#
loop_
_entity.id
_entity.type
_entity.pdbx_description
1 polymer ?
#
loop_
_entity_poly.entity_id
_entity_poly.type
_entity_poly.pdbx_seq_one_letter_code
_entity_poly.pdbx_strand_id
1 'polypeptide(L)'
;KPLVAKHYCNRRTARYAIVIILLLSILVNLPLFVYTSIRVSCTQNGLIKYYSLGTAPFLRTKFFSRYFYPTMVIISLLIPWLICFLIWLFLIRALRSAQSQLTKKNVNTTFRNDRKQDTYFRITLMIVCVLSVYMVCRSTHLFEVIHVLIAPWLSLQRQRYFSKIRIQLFCISNIMLTVNHGANFYIYSINPKFRLTLKLYLTYYFRRCRIKRRRAFTLVHLRRKKTNDSLDGLSAQNDLNRPIMLTASNNQEGMHLNSNNNNSTLINGGVCNQNFPSNSLRAPQKYLRQFLDINAVHENSEKSFVWKEIEQRLKH
;
A
#
# COMPACT_ATOMS: atom_id res chain seq x y z
N LYS A 1 4.42 36.83 -6.05
CA LYS A 1 3.27 37.72 -5.70
C LYS A 1 2.19 36.88 -5.01
N PRO A 2 1.86 37.09 -3.72
CA PRO A 2 1.00 36.17 -2.96
C PRO A 2 -0.49 36.22 -3.36
N LEU A 3 -1.03 37.40 -3.66
CA LEU A 3 -2.43 37.56 -4.10
C LEU A 3 -2.71 36.76 -5.38
N VAL A 4 -1.79 36.83 -6.34
CA VAL A 4 -1.84 36.07 -7.61
C VAL A 4 -1.83 34.56 -7.35
N ALA A 5 -0.97 34.08 -6.46
CA ALA A 5 -0.87 32.65 -6.16
C ALA A 5 -2.19 32.06 -5.62
N LYS A 6 -2.99 32.82 -4.86
CA LYS A 6 -4.32 32.38 -4.37
C LYS A 6 -5.28 32.01 -5.51
N HIS A 7 -5.15 32.63 -6.69
CA HIS A 7 -6.01 32.36 -7.84
C HIS A 7 -5.56 31.11 -8.62
N TYR A 8 -4.25 30.97 -8.89
CA TYR A 8 -3.72 29.85 -9.67
C TYR A 8 -3.59 28.53 -8.89
N CYS A 9 -3.39 28.57 -7.57
CA CYS A 9 -3.23 27.39 -6.70
C CYS A 9 -4.58 26.71 -6.34
N ASN A 10 -5.36 26.35 -7.36
CA ASN A 10 -6.63 25.63 -7.21
C ASN A 10 -6.40 24.10 -7.21
N ARG A 11 -7.22 23.34 -6.46
CA ARG A 11 -7.21 21.87 -6.49
C ARG A 11 -7.56 21.30 -7.88
N ARG A 12 -8.29 22.04 -8.72
CA ARG A 12 -8.55 21.68 -10.12
C ARG A 12 -7.30 21.83 -10.99
N THR A 13 -6.63 22.99 -10.97
CA THR A 13 -5.41 23.23 -11.77
C THR A 13 -4.28 22.28 -11.36
N ALA A 14 -4.12 21.98 -10.07
CA ALA A 14 -3.17 20.97 -9.60
C ALA A 14 -3.41 19.57 -10.17
N ARG A 15 -4.69 19.14 -10.35
CA ARG A 15 -5.01 17.85 -11.00
C ARG A 15 -4.66 17.86 -12.48
N TYR A 16 -5.01 18.92 -13.22
CA TYR A 16 -4.66 19.04 -14.63
C TYR A 16 -3.14 19.06 -14.83
N ALA A 17 -2.39 19.77 -13.97
CA ALA A 17 -0.93 19.77 -14.01
C ALA A 17 -0.34 18.37 -13.84
N ILE A 18 -0.85 17.54 -12.92
CA ILE A 18 -0.40 16.15 -12.75
C ILE A 18 -0.66 15.32 -14.02
N VAL A 19 -1.83 15.46 -14.65
CA VAL A 19 -2.17 14.75 -15.90
C VAL A 19 -1.27 15.20 -17.06
N ILE A 20 -1.03 16.52 -17.20
CA ILE A 20 -0.15 17.08 -18.23
C ILE A 20 1.29 16.61 -18.03
N ILE A 21 1.79 16.60 -16.79
CA ILE A 21 3.14 16.08 -16.46
C ILE A 21 3.24 14.59 -16.79
N LEU A 22 2.21 13.79 -16.51
CA LEU A 22 2.19 12.37 -16.84
C LEU A 22 2.22 12.14 -18.37
N LEU A 23 1.35 12.83 -19.12
CA LEU A 23 1.31 12.73 -20.58
C LEU A 23 2.61 13.20 -21.23
N LEU A 24 3.17 14.33 -20.78
CA LEU A 24 4.45 14.83 -21.27
C LEU A 24 5.60 13.88 -20.94
N SER A 25 5.60 13.27 -19.75
CA SER A 25 6.59 12.25 -19.37
C SER A 25 6.53 11.02 -20.28
N ILE A 26 5.33 10.55 -20.62
CA ILE A 26 5.14 9.44 -21.58
C ILE A 26 5.68 9.84 -22.96
N LEU A 27 5.29 11.01 -23.48
CA LEU A 27 5.70 11.50 -24.80
C LEU A 27 7.22 11.72 -24.91
N VAL A 28 7.88 12.22 -23.87
CA VAL A 28 9.34 12.43 -23.84
C VAL A 28 10.12 11.12 -23.73
N ASN A 29 9.57 10.09 -23.07
CA ASN A 29 10.24 8.79 -22.93
C ASN A 29 9.92 7.81 -24.08
N LEU A 30 8.84 8.01 -24.84
CA LEU A 30 8.45 7.13 -25.94
C LEU A 30 9.56 6.94 -27.02
N PRO A 31 10.29 7.97 -27.48
CA PRO A 31 11.39 7.79 -28.42
C PRO A 31 12.57 6.98 -27.85
N LEU A 32 12.81 7.06 -26.54
CA LEU A 32 13.82 6.26 -25.87
C LEU A 32 13.42 4.78 -25.84
N PHE A 33 12.15 4.48 -25.52
CA PHE A 33 11.61 3.12 -25.54
C PHE A 33 11.69 2.48 -26.93
N VAL A 34 11.35 3.25 -27.98
CA VAL A 34 11.45 2.81 -29.39
C VAL A 34 12.91 2.59 -29.84
N TYR A 35 13.88 3.30 -29.24
CA TYR A 35 15.30 3.12 -29.51
C TYR A 35 15.93 1.91 -28.78
N THR A 36 15.39 1.53 -27.63
CA THR A 36 15.88 0.38 -26.84
C THR A 36 15.37 -0.94 -27.38
N SER A 37 16.30 -1.81 -27.80
CA SER A 37 16.03 -3.21 -28.18
C SER A 37 16.60 -4.16 -27.14
N ILE A 38 15.85 -5.19 -26.74
CA ILE A 38 16.39 -6.27 -25.91
C ILE A 38 17.17 -7.21 -26.83
N ARG A 39 18.47 -7.37 -26.58
CA ARG A 39 19.34 -8.33 -27.26
C ARG A 39 19.69 -9.46 -26.32
N VAL A 40 19.37 -10.68 -26.75
CA VAL A 40 19.76 -11.92 -26.06
C VAL A 40 21.13 -12.35 -26.60
N SER A 41 22.08 -12.59 -25.71
CA SER A 41 23.40 -13.11 -26.02
C SER A 41 23.65 -14.37 -25.21
N CYS A 42 23.92 -15.49 -25.89
CA CYS A 42 24.28 -16.74 -25.24
C CYS A 42 25.79 -16.79 -24.94
N THR A 43 26.19 -17.47 -23.88
CA THR A 43 27.55 -18.02 -23.75
C THR A 43 27.87 -18.94 -24.93
N GLN A 44 29.16 -19.12 -25.25
CA GLN A 44 29.63 -20.09 -26.24
C GLN A 44 29.04 -21.50 -26.03
N ASN A 45 28.91 -21.92 -24.76
CA ASN A 45 28.36 -23.23 -24.38
C ASN A 45 26.81 -23.27 -24.34
N GLY A 46 26.11 -22.23 -24.81
CA GLY A 46 24.64 -22.12 -24.81
C GLY A 46 23.94 -21.96 -23.44
N LEU A 47 24.58 -22.41 -22.35
CA LEU A 47 24.02 -22.53 -21.00
C LEU A 47 23.45 -21.24 -20.39
N ILE A 48 24.11 -20.09 -20.57
CA ILE A 48 23.69 -18.83 -19.95
C ILE A 48 23.24 -17.85 -21.03
N LYS A 49 22.01 -17.32 -20.88
CA LYS A 49 21.43 -16.28 -21.72
C LYS A 49 21.51 -14.93 -21.00
N TYR A 50 22.33 -14.02 -21.50
CA TYR A 50 22.40 -12.64 -21.04
C TYR A 50 21.40 -11.78 -21.82
N TYR A 51 20.63 -10.97 -21.10
CA TYR A 51 19.76 -9.96 -21.68
C TYR A 51 20.45 -8.59 -21.57
N SER A 52 20.60 -7.90 -22.70
CA SER A 52 21.26 -6.60 -22.79
C SER A 52 20.39 -5.58 -23.53
N LEU A 53 20.44 -4.31 -23.14
CA LEU A 53 19.83 -3.24 -23.91
C LEU A 53 20.78 -2.85 -25.05
N GLY A 54 20.47 -3.29 -26.25
CA GLY A 54 21.12 -2.84 -27.48
C GLY A 54 20.32 -1.74 -28.18
N THR A 55 20.96 -1.01 -29.08
CA THR A 55 20.28 -0.01 -29.90
C THR A 55 19.50 -0.68 -31.03
N ALA A 56 18.29 -0.19 -31.34
CA ALA A 56 17.50 -0.71 -32.45
C ALA A 56 18.21 -0.50 -33.80
N PRO A 57 18.22 -1.49 -34.72
CA PRO A 57 19.07 -1.44 -35.91
C PRO A 57 18.72 -0.29 -36.85
N PHE A 58 17.44 0.02 -37.03
CA PHE A 58 16.95 1.10 -37.91
C PHE A 58 17.35 2.51 -37.45
N LEU A 59 17.74 2.70 -36.19
CA LEU A 59 18.20 3.98 -35.63
C LEU A 59 19.72 4.06 -35.47
N ARG A 60 20.50 3.11 -36.01
CA ARG A 60 21.97 3.09 -35.96
C ARG A 60 22.64 4.05 -36.96
N THR A 61 22.02 5.18 -37.26
CA THR A 61 22.59 6.19 -38.17
C THR A 61 23.58 7.09 -37.43
N LYS A 62 24.63 7.56 -38.14
CA LYS A 62 25.62 8.51 -37.57
C LYS A 62 24.91 9.76 -37.02
N PHE A 63 23.93 10.29 -37.76
CA PHE A 63 23.13 11.44 -37.36
C PHE A 63 22.41 11.25 -36.02
N PHE A 64 21.72 10.12 -35.82
CA PHE A 64 21.00 9.83 -34.57
C PHE A 64 21.95 9.82 -33.36
N SER A 65 23.10 9.16 -33.50
CA SER A 65 24.11 9.09 -32.43
C SER A 65 24.78 10.43 -32.09
N ARG A 66 24.94 11.33 -33.07
CA ARG A 66 25.68 12.59 -32.92
C ARG A 66 24.80 13.77 -32.48
N TYR A 67 23.54 13.79 -32.89
CA TYR A 67 22.63 14.93 -32.65
C TYR A 67 21.39 14.52 -31.85
N PHE A 68 20.64 13.53 -32.31
CA PHE A 68 19.34 13.18 -31.70
C PHE A 68 19.47 12.68 -30.25
N TYR A 69 20.39 11.75 -29.99
CA TYR A 69 20.56 11.18 -28.65
C TYR A 69 21.05 12.23 -27.62
N PRO A 70 22.09 13.05 -27.88
CA PRO A 70 22.43 14.20 -27.04
C PRO A 70 21.27 15.16 -26.78
N THR A 71 20.51 15.54 -27.81
CA THR A 71 19.35 16.45 -27.67
C THR A 71 18.24 15.85 -26.82
N MET A 72 17.91 14.57 -27.01
CA MET A 72 16.95 13.86 -26.15
C MET A 72 17.39 13.82 -24.69
N VAL A 73 18.68 13.57 -24.43
CA VAL A 73 19.27 13.59 -23.09
C VAL A 73 19.20 15.00 -22.46
N ILE A 74 19.46 16.05 -23.23
CA ILE A 74 19.33 17.45 -22.76
C ILE A 74 17.88 17.77 -22.37
N ILE A 75 16.91 17.44 -23.25
CA ILE A 75 15.49 17.75 -23.04
C ILE A 75 14.88 16.95 -21.88
N SER A 76 15.19 15.65 -21.80
CA SER A 76 14.60 14.75 -20.78
C SER A 76 15.23 14.87 -19.39
N LEU A 77 16.47 15.36 -19.28
CA LEU A 77 17.25 15.31 -18.03
C LEU A 77 17.85 16.65 -17.62
N LEU A 78 18.60 17.30 -18.52
CA LEU A 78 19.32 18.54 -18.18
C LEU A 78 18.36 19.70 -17.95
N ILE A 79 17.38 19.91 -18.83
CA ILE A 79 16.40 21.00 -18.71
C ILE A 79 15.55 20.84 -17.43
N PRO A 80 14.93 19.66 -17.13
CA PRO A 80 14.24 19.44 -15.85
C PRO A 80 15.13 19.63 -14.62
N TRP A 81 16.39 19.19 -14.66
CA TRP A 81 17.32 19.37 -13.53
C TRP A 81 17.64 20.85 -13.29
N LEU A 82 17.89 21.64 -14.35
CA LEU A 82 18.11 23.08 -14.26
C LEU A 82 16.87 23.83 -13.75
N ILE A 83 15.67 23.46 -14.20
CA ILE A 83 14.42 24.05 -13.71
C ILE A 83 14.23 23.73 -12.21
N CYS A 84 14.46 22.49 -11.78
CA CYS A 84 14.43 22.12 -10.36
C CYS A 84 15.47 22.89 -9.53
N PHE A 85 16.70 23.07 -10.04
CA PHE A 85 17.75 23.83 -9.37
C PHE A 85 17.36 25.30 -9.16
N LEU A 86 16.82 25.95 -10.20
CA LEU A 86 16.36 27.34 -10.11
C LEU A 86 15.20 27.48 -9.12
N ILE A 87 14.20 26.59 -9.17
CA ILE A 87 13.09 26.56 -8.22
C ILE A 87 13.60 26.37 -6.78
N TRP A 88 14.56 25.46 -6.56
CA TRP A 88 15.18 25.21 -5.25
C TRP A 88 15.93 26.46 -4.72
N LEU A 89 16.72 27.14 -5.56
CA LEU A 89 17.38 28.40 -5.20
C LEU A 89 16.37 29.51 -4.84
N PHE A 90 15.28 29.65 -5.61
CA PHE A 90 14.23 30.63 -5.31
C PHE A 90 13.49 30.29 -4.00
N LEU A 91 13.22 29.01 -3.73
CA LEU A 91 12.60 28.58 -2.48
C LEU A 91 13.51 28.83 -1.26
N ILE A 92 14.82 28.58 -1.36
CA ILE A 92 15.78 28.91 -0.28
C ILE A 92 15.84 30.42 -0.03
N ARG A 93 15.88 31.24 -1.08
CA ARG A 93 15.83 32.71 -0.96
C ARG A 93 14.54 33.19 -0.31
N ALA A 94 13.39 32.63 -0.71
CA ALA A 94 12.09 32.94 -0.11
C ALA A 94 12.01 32.51 1.36
N LEU A 95 12.52 31.32 1.71
CA LEU A 95 12.53 30.77 3.06
C LEU A 95 13.38 31.63 4.01
N ARG A 96 14.59 32.04 3.58
CA ARG A 96 15.45 32.97 4.34
C ARG A 96 14.79 34.34 4.55
N SER A 97 14.12 34.87 3.52
CA SER A 97 13.38 36.14 3.64
C SER A 97 12.21 36.04 4.64
N ALA A 98 11.43 34.95 4.58
CA ALA A 98 10.34 34.69 5.52
C ALA A 98 10.83 34.49 6.97
N GLN A 99 11.96 33.82 7.15
CA GLN A 99 12.59 33.64 8.47
C GLN A 99 13.06 34.99 9.05
N SER A 100 13.71 35.84 8.26
CA SER A 100 14.13 37.18 8.69
C SER A 100 12.94 38.08 9.09
N GLN A 101 11.82 37.96 8.38
CA GLN A 101 10.58 38.66 8.74
C GLN A 101 9.95 38.13 10.04
N LEU A 102 9.98 36.81 10.28
CA LEU A 102 9.50 36.21 11.53
C LEU A 102 10.29 36.73 12.74
N THR A 103 11.63 36.79 12.68
CA THR A 103 12.46 37.29 13.79
C THR A 103 12.18 38.76 14.14
N LYS A 104 11.80 39.60 13.17
CA LYS A 104 11.50 41.02 13.40
C LYS A 104 10.08 41.29 13.88
N LYS A 105 9.13 40.38 13.65
CA LYS A 105 7.70 40.63 13.83
C LYS A 105 7.20 40.13 15.19
N ASN A 106 7.68 40.76 16.26
CA ASN A 106 7.45 40.32 17.63
C ASN A 106 6.23 41.00 18.31
N VAL A 107 5.70 40.35 19.35
CA VAL A 107 4.66 40.79 20.30
C VAL A 107 3.24 41.03 19.74
N ASN A 108 3.00 42.01 18.85
CA ASN A 108 1.67 42.65 18.72
C ASN A 108 0.70 42.12 17.63
N THR A 109 0.84 40.89 17.10
CA THR A 109 -0.10 40.38 16.07
C THR A 109 -0.94 39.17 16.49
N THR A 110 -2.13 39.05 15.87
CA THR A 110 -3.19 38.12 16.30
C THR A 110 -2.91 36.64 16.00
N PHE A 111 -2.78 35.86 17.08
CA PHE A 111 -2.53 34.39 17.18
C PHE A 111 -3.13 33.48 16.08
N ARG A 112 -4.28 33.86 15.49
CA ARG A 112 -4.99 33.06 14.47
C ARG A 112 -4.26 33.04 13.11
N ASN A 113 -3.44 34.04 12.82
CA ASN A 113 -2.64 34.09 11.59
C ASN A 113 -1.36 33.25 11.70
N ASP A 114 -0.73 33.24 12.87
CA ASP A 114 0.60 32.64 13.06
C ASP A 114 0.55 31.11 12.89
N ARG A 115 -0.51 30.44 13.38
CA ARG A 115 -0.75 29.01 13.12
C ARG A 115 -0.81 28.66 11.63
N LYS A 116 -1.34 29.56 10.78
CA LYS A 116 -1.35 29.36 9.31
C LYS A 116 0.05 29.57 8.74
N GLN A 117 0.76 30.62 9.18
CA GLN A 117 2.11 30.94 8.71
C GLN A 117 3.12 29.82 9.06
N ASP A 118 3.08 29.29 10.29
CA ASP A 118 3.86 28.12 10.70
C ASP A 118 3.54 26.88 9.85
N THR A 119 2.25 26.61 9.58
CA THR A 119 1.85 25.49 8.71
C THR A 119 2.46 25.62 7.30
N TYR A 120 2.41 26.81 6.69
CA TYR A 120 3.05 27.06 5.39
C TYR A 120 4.57 27.00 5.45
N PHE A 121 5.19 27.49 6.52
CA PHE A 121 6.63 27.42 6.74
C PHE A 121 7.12 25.96 6.81
N ARG A 122 6.46 25.11 7.62
CA ARG A 122 6.79 23.68 7.72
C ARG A 122 6.61 22.94 6.40
N ILE A 123 5.55 23.23 5.63
CA ILE A 123 5.35 22.67 4.29
C ILE A 123 6.45 23.12 3.32
N THR A 124 6.84 24.41 3.35
CA THR A 124 7.89 24.95 2.50
C THR A 124 9.26 24.34 2.84
N LEU A 125 9.59 24.23 4.13
CA LEU A 125 10.80 23.57 4.61
C LEU A 125 10.86 22.10 4.15
N MET A 126 9.75 21.35 4.29
CA MET A 126 9.64 19.97 3.81
C MET A 126 9.88 19.86 2.30
N ILE A 127 9.35 20.77 1.49
CA ILE A 127 9.59 20.83 0.04
C ILE A 127 11.05 21.17 -0.27
N VAL A 128 11.69 22.09 0.47
CA VAL A 128 13.11 22.39 0.31
C VAL A 128 13.98 21.18 0.67
N CYS A 129 13.66 20.42 1.72
CA CYS A 129 14.37 19.19 2.06
C CYS A 129 14.25 18.12 0.96
N VAL A 130 13.03 17.89 0.45
CA VAL A 130 12.77 16.97 -0.69
C VAL A 130 13.59 17.38 -1.92
N LEU A 131 13.57 18.67 -2.27
CA LEU A 131 14.33 19.18 -3.41
C LEU A 131 15.85 19.09 -3.17
N SER A 132 16.37 19.42 -1.98
CA SER A 132 17.81 19.26 -1.67
C SER A 132 18.28 17.81 -1.86
N VAL A 133 17.52 16.84 -1.35
CA VAL A 133 17.83 15.41 -1.53
C VAL A 133 17.75 15.02 -3.01
N TYR A 134 16.74 15.48 -3.74
CA TYR A 134 16.63 15.25 -5.18
C TYR A 134 17.82 15.84 -5.95
N MET A 135 18.23 17.08 -5.67
CA MET A 135 19.37 17.73 -6.35
C MET A 135 20.67 16.95 -6.10
N VAL A 136 20.94 16.55 -4.85
CA VAL A 136 22.12 15.73 -4.48
C VAL A 136 22.08 14.39 -5.19
N CYS A 137 20.97 13.63 -5.08
CA CYS A 137 20.89 12.30 -5.67
C CYS A 137 20.97 12.34 -7.20
N ARG A 138 20.28 13.28 -7.84
CA ARG A 138 20.24 13.40 -9.31
C ARG A 138 21.53 14.00 -9.89
N SER A 139 22.38 14.67 -9.08
CA SER A 139 23.71 15.12 -9.53
C SER A 139 24.59 13.99 -10.05
N THR A 140 24.50 12.78 -9.48
CA THR A 140 25.22 11.59 -9.98
C THR A 140 24.87 11.25 -11.43
N HIS A 141 23.59 11.37 -11.78
CA HIS A 141 23.09 11.21 -13.14
C HIS A 141 23.40 12.41 -14.04
N LEU A 142 23.67 13.60 -13.48
CA LEU A 142 24.15 14.76 -14.25
C LEU A 142 25.58 14.52 -14.74
N PHE A 143 26.47 13.90 -13.95
CA PHE A 143 27.80 13.49 -14.43
C PHE A 143 27.72 12.48 -15.58
N GLU A 144 26.77 11.54 -15.52
CA GLU A 144 26.49 10.62 -16.63
C GLU A 144 26.03 11.35 -17.90
N VAL A 145 25.16 12.37 -17.76
CA VAL A 145 24.72 13.24 -18.86
C VAL A 145 25.89 14.03 -19.46
N ILE A 146 26.70 14.70 -18.63
CA ILE A 146 27.89 15.46 -19.06
C ILE A 146 28.85 14.54 -19.83
N HIS A 147 29.07 13.33 -19.32
CA HIS A 147 29.88 12.32 -19.98
C HIS A 147 29.30 11.88 -21.34
N VAL A 148 27.98 11.75 -21.48
CA VAL A 148 27.32 11.47 -22.77
C VAL A 148 27.50 12.62 -23.76
N LEU A 149 27.46 13.87 -23.31
CA LEU A 149 27.65 15.05 -24.17
C LEU A 149 29.10 15.27 -24.60
N ILE A 150 30.08 14.89 -23.76
CA ILE A 150 31.52 14.99 -24.07
C ILE A 150 32.00 13.81 -24.93
N ALA A 151 31.40 12.62 -24.81
CA ALA A 151 31.86 11.41 -25.50
C ALA A 151 32.06 11.51 -27.03
N PRO A 152 31.25 12.26 -27.82
CA PRO A 152 31.47 12.46 -29.26
C PRO A 152 32.73 13.27 -29.62
N TRP A 153 33.35 13.95 -28.65
CA TRP A 153 34.53 14.80 -28.82
C TRP A 153 35.84 14.08 -28.41
N LEU A 154 35.74 12.85 -27.89
CA LEU A 154 36.88 12.07 -27.41
C LEU A 154 37.34 11.05 -28.46
N SER A 155 38.65 10.78 -28.48
CA SER A 155 39.22 9.72 -29.32
C SER A 155 38.70 8.34 -28.90
N LEU A 156 38.62 7.40 -29.85
CA LEU A 156 38.03 6.06 -29.66
C LEU A 156 38.62 5.30 -28.45
N GLN A 157 39.93 5.43 -28.23
CA GLN A 157 40.63 4.80 -27.10
C GLN A 157 40.24 5.41 -25.76
N ARG A 158 40.13 6.75 -25.68
CA ARG A 158 39.57 7.44 -24.50
C ARG A 158 38.11 7.02 -24.29
N GLN A 159 37.30 6.99 -25.34
CA GLN A 159 35.88 6.59 -25.27
C GLN A 159 35.69 5.16 -24.69
N ARG A 160 36.56 4.20 -25.03
CA ARG A 160 36.56 2.85 -24.44
C ARG A 160 36.87 2.85 -22.93
N TYR A 161 37.89 3.59 -22.50
CA TYR A 161 38.23 3.74 -21.08
C TYR A 161 37.08 4.38 -20.29
N PHE A 162 36.60 5.53 -20.78
CA PHE A 162 35.49 6.28 -20.21
C PHE A 162 34.18 5.48 -20.14
N SER A 163 33.94 4.58 -21.10
CA SER A 163 32.76 3.67 -21.05
C SER A 163 32.71 2.79 -19.81
N LYS A 164 33.86 2.40 -19.20
CA LYS A 164 33.87 1.67 -17.92
C LYS A 164 33.38 2.56 -16.76
N ILE A 165 33.88 3.79 -16.69
CA ILE A 165 33.49 4.79 -15.69
C ILE A 165 31.99 5.10 -15.81
N ARG A 166 31.48 5.26 -17.04
CA ARG A 166 30.04 5.48 -17.28
C ARG A 166 29.16 4.35 -16.75
N ILE A 167 29.58 3.09 -16.88
CA ILE A 167 28.81 1.94 -16.33
C ILE A 167 28.78 1.99 -14.80
N GLN A 168 29.90 2.33 -14.15
CA GLN A 168 29.95 2.51 -12.69
C GLN A 168 29.06 3.69 -12.25
N LEU A 169 29.13 4.83 -12.94
CA LEU A 169 28.26 5.99 -12.69
C LEU A 169 26.77 5.65 -12.87
N PHE A 170 26.40 4.86 -13.88
CA PHE A 170 25.03 4.39 -14.07
C PHE A 170 24.54 3.49 -12.92
N CYS A 171 25.38 2.56 -12.43
CA CYS A 171 25.03 1.77 -11.25
C CYS A 171 24.83 2.66 -10.01
N ILE A 172 25.73 3.62 -9.79
CA ILE A 172 25.63 4.58 -8.68
C ILE A 172 24.39 5.47 -8.83
N SER A 173 24.06 5.95 -10.04
CA SER A 173 22.93 6.85 -10.27
C SER A 173 21.57 6.17 -10.04
N ASN A 174 21.46 4.87 -10.32
CA ASN A 174 20.29 4.05 -9.98
C ASN A 174 20.18 3.78 -8.45
N ILE A 175 21.29 3.54 -7.77
CA ILE A 175 21.31 3.41 -6.30
C ILE A 175 20.88 4.74 -5.66
N MET A 176 21.45 5.87 -6.09
CA MET A 176 21.09 7.20 -5.58
C MET A 176 19.64 7.58 -5.90
N LEU A 177 19.08 7.15 -7.04
CA LEU A 177 17.66 7.31 -7.34
C LEU A 177 16.79 6.53 -6.34
N THR A 178 17.18 5.30 -6.00
CA THR A 178 16.52 4.47 -4.98
C THR A 178 16.58 5.12 -3.60
N VAL A 179 17.76 5.63 -3.21
CA VAL A 179 17.97 6.40 -1.97
C VAL A 179 17.07 7.64 -1.93
N ASN A 180 16.96 8.40 -3.03
CA ASN A 180 16.04 9.53 -3.13
C ASN A 180 14.57 9.12 -2.88
N HIS A 181 14.10 8.00 -3.42
CA HIS A 181 12.73 7.53 -3.14
C HIS A 181 12.52 7.17 -1.67
N GLY A 182 13.47 6.47 -1.03
CA GLY A 182 13.42 6.15 0.40
C GLY A 182 13.51 7.38 1.31
N ALA A 183 14.42 8.31 1.00
CA ALA A 183 14.61 9.55 1.75
C ALA A 183 13.38 10.47 1.66
N ASN A 184 12.68 10.52 0.53
CA ASN A 184 11.42 11.24 0.41
C ASN A 184 10.34 10.65 1.33
N PHE A 185 10.20 9.32 1.40
CA PHE A 185 9.31 8.68 2.38
C PHE A 185 9.69 9.02 3.83
N TYR A 186 10.98 9.07 4.15
CA TYR A 186 11.47 9.48 5.47
C TYR A 186 11.14 10.94 5.79
N ILE A 187 11.34 11.88 4.85
CA ILE A 187 11.00 13.30 5.03
C ILE A 187 9.49 13.48 5.26
N TYR A 188 8.63 12.82 4.47
CA TYR A 188 7.19 12.82 4.74
C TYR A 188 6.86 12.19 6.10
N SER A 189 7.61 11.19 6.54
CA SER A 189 7.47 10.56 7.87
C SER A 189 7.90 11.44 9.05
N ILE A 190 8.52 12.60 8.83
CA ILE A 190 8.72 13.59 9.91
C ILE A 190 7.40 14.32 10.21
N ASN A 191 6.55 14.54 9.20
CA ASN A 191 5.29 15.28 9.34
C ASN A 191 4.31 14.56 10.30
N PRO A 192 3.84 15.21 11.39
CA PRO A 192 2.99 14.56 12.38
C PRO A 192 1.66 14.09 11.81
N LYS A 193 1.09 14.78 10.81
CA LYS A 193 -0.17 14.36 10.16
C LYS A 193 0.03 13.08 9.34
N PHE A 194 1.16 12.95 8.64
CA PHE A 194 1.50 11.73 7.91
C PHE A 194 1.77 10.57 8.88
N ARG A 195 2.51 10.80 9.98
CA ARG A 195 2.73 9.79 11.03
C ARG A 195 1.43 9.28 11.65
N LEU A 196 0.47 10.17 11.93
CA LEU A 196 -0.83 9.78 12.46
C LEU A 196 -1.61 8.90 11.47
N THR A 197 -1.73 9.35 10.21
CA THR A 197 -2.41 8.58 9.15
C THR A 197 -1.75 7.21 8.91
N LEU A 198 -0.40 7.16 8.86
CA LEU A 198 0.36 5.92 8.69
C LEU A 198 0.16 4.98 9.90
N LYS A 199 0.20 5.50 11.13
CA LYS A 199 -0.06 4.72 12.36
C LYS A 199 -1.47 4.14 12.36
N LEU A 200 -2.48 4.93 11.99
CA LEU A 200 -3.88 4.49 11.88
C LEU A 200 -4.03 3.41 10.81
N TYR A 201 -3.47 3.62 9.61
CA TYR A 201 -3.53 2.64 8.52
C TYR A 201 -2.84 1.31 8.86
N LEU A 202 -1.63 1.36 9.42
CA LEU A 202 -0.90 0.17 9.87
C LEU A 202 -1.64 -0.55 10.99
N THR A 203 -2.20 0.19 11.97
CA THR A 203 -2.96 -0.39 13.08
C THR A 203 -4.23 -1.10 12.57
N TYR A 204 -4.95 -0.49 11.63
CA TYR A 204 -6.10 -1.10 10.96
C TYR A 204 -5.69 -2.36 10.17
N TYR A 205 -4.61 -2.29 9.37
CA TYR A 205 -4.09 -3.41 8.61
C TYR A 205 -3.70 -4.59 9.51
N PHE A 206 -2.87 -4.36 10.53
CA PHE A 206 -2.45 -5.40 11.47
C PHE A 206 -3.63 -5.95 12.30
N ARG A 207 -4.61 -5.11 12.68
CA ARG A 207 -5.86 -5.57 13.32
C ARG A 207 -6.64 -6.51 12.40
N ARG A 208 -6.83 -6.15 11.12
CA ARG A 208 -7.55 -7.00 10.14
C ARG A 208 -6.79 -8.31 9.87
N CYS A 209 -5.46 -8.27 9.77
CA CYS A 209 -4.64 -9.48 9.64
C CYS A 209 -4.70 -10.39 10.89
N ARG A 210 -4.69 -9.81 12.11
CA ARG A 210 -4.86 -10.56 13.36
C ARG A 210 -6.25 -11.21 13.46
N ILE A 211 -7.30 -10.53 13.01
CA ILE A 211 -8.66 -11.09 12.94
C ILE A 211 -8.74 -12.23 11.92
N LYS A 212 -8.17 -12.07 10.71
CA LYS A 212 -8.10 -13.16 9.72
C LYS A 212 -7.34 -14.38 10.25
N ARG A 213 -6.19 -14.19 10.90
CA ARG A 213 -5.40 -15.28 11.51
C ARG A 213 -6.17 -16.00 12.62
N ARG A 214 -6.91 -15.27 13.47
CA ARG A 214 -7.82 -15.87 14.48
C ARG A 214 -8.93 -16.70 13.82
N ARG A 215 -9.65 -16.16 12.82
CA ARG A 215 -10.72 -16.88 12.11
C ARG A 215 -10.21 -18.17 11.45
N ALA A 216 -9.04 -18.12 10.80
CA ALA A 216 -8.42 -19.31 10.20
C ALA A 216 -8.07 -20.37 11.26
N PHE A 217 -7.50 -19.96 12.40
CA PHE A 217 -7.17 -20.86 13.50
C PHE A 217 -8.42 -21.51 14.11
N THR A 218 -9.48 -20.74 14.36
CA THR A 218 -10.78 -21.28 14.82
C THR A 218 -11.37 -22.28 13.83
N LEU A 219 -11.32 -22.00 12.52
CA LEU A 219 -11.83 -22.91 11.49
C LEU A 219 -11.02 -24.21 11.40
N VAL A 220 -9.71 -24.16 11.60
CA VAL A 220 -8.84 -25.36 11.70
C VAL A 220 -9.19 -26.19 12.95
N HIS A 221 -9.40 -25.55 14.10
CA HIS A 221 -9.84 -26.25 15.32
C HIS A 221 -11.23 -26.88 15.18
N LEU A 222 -12.20 -26.19 14.56
CA LEU A 222 -13.54 -26.73 14.32
C LEU A 222 -13.51 -27.91 13.33
N ARG A 223 -12.64 -27.87 12.31
CA ARG A 223 -12.41 -29.02 11.41
C ARG A 223 -11.82 -30.22 12.17
N ARG A 224 -10.79 -30.00 12.98
CA ARG A 224 -10.14 -31.05 13.80
C ARG A 224 -11.10 -31.65 14.83
N LYS A 225 -11.95 -30.85 15.48
CA LYS A 225 -12.95 -31.41 16.38
C LYS A 225 -13.95 -32.28 15.61
N LYS A 226 -14.50 -31.78 14.49
CA LYS A 226 -15.47 -32.55 13.68
C LYS A 226 -14.91 -33.91 13.22
N THR A 227 -13.63 -34.01 12.86
CA THR A 227 -13.03 -35.30 12.44
C THR A 227 -12.93 -36.31 13.59
N ASN A 228 -12.73 -35.85 14.82
CA ASN A 228 -12.67 -36.71 16.00
C ASN A 228 -14.08 -37.13 16.43
N ASP A 229 -15.00 -36.18 16.54
CA ASP A 229 -16.42 -36.44 16.86
C ASP A 229 -17.06 -37.45 15.85
N SER A 230 -16.59 -37.49 14.60
CA SER A 230 -17.03 -38.47 13.59
C SER A 230 -16.33 -39.83 13.63
N LEU A 231 -15.23 -39.97 14.38
CA LEU A 231 -14.54 -41.23 14.58
C LEU A 231 -15.16 -42.00 15.76
N ASP A 232 -15.41 -41.30 16.86
CA ASP A 232 -16.06 -41.86 18.06
C ASP A 232 -17.51 -42.31 17.76
N GLY A 233 -18.20 -41.63 16.85
CA GLY A 233 -19.53 -42.04 16.38
C GLY A 233 -19.59 -43.38 15.61
N LEU A 234 -18.44 -43.98 15.29
CA LEU A 234 -18.35 -45.31 14.65
C LEU A 234 -17.95 -46.43 15.62
N SER A 235 -17.64 -46.14 16.89
CA SER A 235 -17.42 -47.18 17.92
C SER A 235 -18.72 -47.62 18.62
N ALA A 236 -19.82 -46.88 18.42
CA ALA A 236 -21.14 -47.16 18.99
C ALA A 236 -21.90 -48.29 18.28
N GLN A 237 -21.27 -49.46 18.11
CA GLN A 237 -21.90 -50.67 17.60
C GLN A 237 -21.55 -51.88 18.48
N ASN A 238 -22.59 -52.52 19.05
CA ASN A 238 -22.62 -53.77 19.84
C ASN A 238 -22.91 -53.69 21.36
N ASP A 239 -23.40 -52.57 21.89
CA ASP A 239 -24.04 -52.53 23.24
C ASP A 239 -25.46 -53.17 23.27
N LEU A 240 -25.77 -54.08 22.34
CA LEU A 240 -27.05 -54.81 22.28
C LEU A 240 -27.06 -56.07 23.17
N ASN A 241 -25.92 -56.44 23.76
CA ASN A 241 -25.75 -57.61 24.63
C ASN A 241 -25.49 -57.23 26.09
N ARG A 242 -26.25 -56.27 26.63
CA ARG A 242 -26.31 -56.05 28.08
C ARG A 242 -27.43 -56.91 28.67
N PRO A 243 -27.15 -58.00 29.41
CA PRO A 243 -28.19 -58.89 29.92
C PRO A 243 -29.07 -58.15 30.94
N ILE A 244 -30.36 -58.51 30.96
CA ILE A 244 -31.35 -57.97 31.89
C ILE A 244 -31.07 -58.54 33.29
N MET A 245 -30.19 -57.89 34.04
CA MET A 245 -29.94 -58.26 35.44
C MET A 245 -31.04 -57.66 36.32
N LEU A 246 -32.08 -58.46 36.56
CA LEU A 246 -33.14 -58.19 37.53
C LEU A 246 -32.56 -58.18 38.95
N THR A 247 -32.35 -56.99 39.52
CA THR A 247 -32.15 -56.81 40.97
C THR A 247 -33.32 -56.01 41.55
N ALA A 248 -34.28 -56.72 42.12
CA ALA A 248 -35.41 -56.15 42.84
C ALA A 248 -35.17 -56.16 44.36
N SER A 249 -34.95 -54.99 44.94
CA SER A 249 -34.97 -54.72 46.39
C SER A 249 -35.12 -53.20 46.56
N ASN A 250 -36.33 -52.65 46.77
CA ASN A 250 -37.07 -52.56 48.03
C ASN A 250 -36.39 -51.71 49.12
N ASN A 251 -37.11 -50.67 49.56
CA ASN A 251 -36.93 -49.88 50.80
C ASN A 251 -35.65 -49.00 50.85
N GLN A 252 -35.51 -47.87 51.57
CA GLN A 252 -36.37 -46.94 52.34
C GLN A 252 -35.51 -45.66 52.59
N GLU A 253 -35.95 -44.42 52.86
CA GLU A 253 -37.26 -43.74 52.90
C GLU A 253 -37.02 -42.18 52.84
N GLY A 254 -38.05 -41.33 53.06
CA GLY A 254 -37.92 -39.86 53.22
C GLY A 254 -38.06 -39.05 51.90
N MET A 255 -39.13 -38.32 51.54
CA MET A 255 -40.19 -37.55 52.23
C MET A 255 -39.90 -36.05 52.39
N HIS A 256 -40.38 -35.23 51.43
CA HIS A 256 -40.94 -33.85 51.50
C HIS A 256 -40.96 -33.25 50.07
N LEU A 257 -42.06 -32.89 49.39
CA LEU A 257 -43.27 -32.07 49.67
C LEU A 257 -43.12 -30.54 49.46
N ASN A 258 -43.25 -30.10 48.20
CA ASN A 258 -44.22 -29.07 47.70
C ASN A 258 -44.00 -28.90 46.17
N SER A 259 -44.97 -28.92 45.25
CA SER A 259 -46.42 -28.60 45.21
C SER A 259 -46.80 -27.14 44.95
N ASN A 260 -47.06 -26.82 43.68
CA ASN A 260 -48.27 -26.13 43.13
C ASN A 260 -48.02 -25.80 41.63
N ASN A 261 -48.89 -26.14 40.66
CA ASN A 261 -50.27 -25.66 40.36
C ASN A 261 -50.28 -24.19 39.87
N ASN A 262 -51.01 -23.72 38.83
CA ASN A 262 -51.96 -24.28 37.83
C ASN A 262 -52.06 -23.24 36.65
N ASN A 263 -52.77 -23.33 35.50
CA ASN A 263 -53.71 -24.26 34.83
C ASN A 263 -53.64 -23.96 33.29
N SER A 264 -53.70 -24.89 32.31
CA SER A 264 -54.82 -25.69 31.73
C SER A 264 -55.76 -25.00 30.70
N THR A 265 -55.73 -25.43 29.42
CA THR A 265 -56.81 -25.58 28.38
C THR A 265 -56.11 -25.95 27.05
N LEU A 266 -56.38 -27.03 26.29
CA LEU A 266 -57.62 -27.52 25.60
C LEU A 266 -58.18 -26.47 24.59
N ILE A 267 -58.58 -26.81 23.35
CA ILE A 267 -59.40 -27.94 22.87
C ILE A 267 -58.95 -28.52 21.50
N ASN A 268 -59.25 -29.81 21.29
CA ASN A 268 -59.37 -30.67 20.08
C ASN A 268 -59.04 -30.18 18.65
N GLY A 269 -58.56 -31.13 17.83
CA GLY A 269 -58.53 -31.04 16.36
C GLY A 269 -57.76 -32.20 15.69
N GLY A 270 -58.26 -33.43 15.79
CA GLY A 270 -57.51 -34.63 15.38
C GLY A 270 -57.77 -35.14 13.95
N VAL A 271 -56.71 -35.57 13.27
CA VAL A 271 -56.74 -36.56 12.17
C VAL A 271 -55.59 -37.53 12.38
N CYS A 272 -55.86 -38.83 12.44
CA CYS A 272 -54.82 -39.85 12.46
C CYS A 272 -54.28 -40.06 11.05
N ASN A 273 -52.96 -40.06 10.88
CA ASN A 273 -52.36 -40.81 9.78
C ASN A 273 -50.99 -41.37 10.21
N GLN A 274 -50.83 -42.69 10.13
CA GLN A 274 -49.57 -43.35 10.43
C GLN A 274 -48.62 -43.14 9.25
N ASN A 275 -47.39 -42.71 9.50
CA ASN A 275 -46.28 -42.98 8.60
C ASN A 275 -44.91 -42.86 9.29
N PHE A 276 -44.03 -43.79 8.92
CA PHE A 276 -42.70 -44.11 9.43
C PHE A 276 -41.87 -42.96 10.03
N PRO A 277 -41.15 -43.19 11.17
CA PRO A 277 -40.14 -42.28 11.68
C PRO A 277 -38.89 -42.32 10.79
N SER A 278 -38.94 -41.62 9.66
CA SER A 278 -37.76 -41.31 8.86
C SER A 278 -36.84 -40.39 9.68
N ASN A 279 -35.81 -40.98 10.28
CA ASN A 279 -34.78 -40.28 11.04
C ASN A 279 -33.96 -39.37 10.12
N SER A 280 -34.52 -38.21 9.76
CA SER A 280 -33.85 -37.20 8.97
C SER A 280 -32.67 -36.65 9.75
N LEU A 281 -31.48 -37.11 9.39
CA LEU A 281 -30.20 -36.58 9.85
C LEU A 281 -30.20 -35.06 9.64
N ARG A 282 -30.37 -34.30 10.74
CA ARG A 282 -30.41 -32.82 10.73
C ARG A 282 -29.07 -32.29 10.24
N ALA A 283 -28.95 -32.12 8.92
CA ALA A 283 -27.71 -31.71 8.29
C ALA A 283 -27.20 -30.39 8.91
N PRO A 284 -25.96 -30.35 9.45
CA PRO A 284 -25.45 -29.21 10.23
C PRO A 284 -25.14 -27.95 9.39
N GLN A 285 -25.72 -27.83 8.19
CA GLN A 285 -25.53 -26.69 7.29
C GLN A 285 -26.26 -25.42 7.72
N LYS A 286 -27.40 -25.52 8.45
CA LYS A 286 -28.20 -24.34 8.84
C LYS A 286 -27.40 -23.32 9.67
N TYR A 287 -26.64 -23.79 10.67
CA TYR A 287 -25.77 -22.92 11.48
C TYR A 287 -24.63 -22.30 10.67
N LEU A 288 -24.07 -23.02 9.69
CA LEU A 288 -22.94 -22.52 8.90
C LEU A 288 -23.33 -21.35 7.97
N ARG A 289 -24.57 -21.34 7.44
CA ARG A 289 -25.08 -20.20 6.64
C ARG A 289 -25.33 -18.96 7.50
N GLN A 290 -25.98 -19.09 8.67
CA GLN A 290 -26.20 -17.94 9.57
C GLN A 290 -24.88 -17.25 9.96
N PHE A 291 -23.80 -18.00 10.19
CA PHE A 291 -22.48 -17.41 10.47
C PHE A 291 -21.84 -16.69 9.27
N LEU A 292 -22.23 -17.00 8.03
CA LEU A 292 -21.74 -16.29 6.83
C LEU A 292 -22.50 -14.98 6.61
N ASP A 293 -23.84 -15.01 6.63
CA ASP A 293 -24.67 -13.84 6.30
C ASP A 293 -24.56 -12.71 7.34
N ILE A 294 -24.54 -13.05 8.64
CA ILE A 294 -24.34 -12.07 9.74
C ILE A 294 -22.99 -11.33 9.58
N ASN A 295 -21.96 -12.02 9.06
CA ASN A 295 -20.64 -11.41 8.84
C ASN A 295 -20.59 -10.46 7.63
N ALA A 296 -21.41 -10.67 6.60
CA ALA A 296 -21.42 -9.82 5.41
C ALA A 296 -21.97 -8.42 5.72
N VAL A 297 -23.08 -8.35 6.47
CA VAL A 297 -23.69 -7.09 6.91
C VAL A 297 -22.74 -6.33 7.85
N HIS A 298 -22.14 -7.03 8.82
CA HIS A 298 -21.29 -6.41 9.84
C HIS A 298 -19.92 -5.92 9.31
N GLU A 299 -19.37 -6.52 8.25
CA GLU A 299 -18.12 -5.99 7.67
C GLU A 299 -18.33 -4.63 6.96
N ASN A 300 -19.56 -4.25 6.63
CA ASN A 300 -19.85 -2.94 6.02
C ASN A 300 -20.11 -1.84 7.06
N SER A 301 -20.69 -2.18 8.22
CA SER A 301 -20.85 -1.22 9.33
C SER A 301 -19.51 -0.86 9.97
N GLU A 302 -18.62 -1.82 10.24
CA GLU A 302 -17.28 -1.55 10.79
C GLU A 302 -16.45 -0.62 9.88
N LYS A 303 -16.47 -0.85 8.55
CA LYS A 303 -15.77 0.02 7.58
C LYS A 303 -16.28 1.46 7.67
N SER A 304 -17.60 1.65 7.74
CA SER A 304 -18.22 2.98 7.84
C SER A 304 -17.84 3.70 9.14
N PHE A 305 -17.87 2.99 10.28
CA PHE A 305 -17.51 3.57 11.57
C PHE A 305 -16.04 3.99 11.64
N VAL A 306 -15.11 3.10 11.25
CA VAL A 306 -13.66 3.39 11.30
C VAL A 306 -13.29 4.55 10.38
N TRP A 307 -13.88 4.65 9.18
CA TRP A 307 -13.64 5.81 8.31
C TRP A 307 -14.19 7.12 8.89
N LYS A 308 -15.38 7.11 9.52
CA LYS A 308 -15.92 8.30 10.21
C LYS A 308 -15.04 8.75 11.38
N GLU A 309 -14.54 7.81 12.18
CA GLU A 309 -13.65 8.13 13.31
C GLU A 309 -12.30 8.71 12.81
N ILE A 310 -11.73 8.14 11.75
CA ILE A 310 -10.53 8.69 11.10
C ILE A 310 -10.81 10.10 10.53
N GLU A 311 -11.97 10.33 9.92
CA GLU A 311 -12.33 11.64 9.37
C GLU A 311 -12.52 12.69 10.48
N GLN A 312 -13.14 12.34 11.61
CA GLN A 312 -13.23 13.22 12.78
C GLN A 312 -11.83 13.52 13.35
N ARG A 313 -10.99 12.50 13.58
CA ARG A 313 -9.61 12.67 14.08
C ARG A 313 -8.66 13.42 13.12
N LEU A 314 -9.06 13.64 11.86
CA LEU A 314 -8.32 14.44 10.88
C LEU A 314 -8.86 15.89 10.70
N LYS A 315 -10.03 16.21 11.27
CA LYS A 315 -10.62 17.56 11.25
C LYS A 315 -10.12 18.48 12.37
N HIS A 316 -9.49 17.91 13.39
CA HIS A 316 -8.86 18.61 14.53
C HIS A 316 -7.32 18.66 14.38
#